data_AF-A0A409XSG7-F1
#
_entry.id   AF-A0A409XSG7-F1
#
_cell.length_a   1.000
_cell.length_b   1.000
_cell.length_c   1.000
_cell.angle_alpha   90.00
_cell.angle_beta   90.00
_cell.angle_gamma   90.00
#
_symmetry.space_group_name_H-M   'P 1'
#
loop_
_entity.id
_entity.type
_entity.pdbx_description
1 polymer ?
#
loop_
_entity_poly.entity_id
_entity_poly.type
_entity_poly.pdbx_seq_one_letter_code
_entity_poly.pdbx_strand_id
1 'polypeptide(L)'
;MSETLKLPADFLYGFATGKISSLWPSSRLDTQRNVAAYQIEGSPSAVNRTPSIWDIFCQSEGATKDGKSGDVATDSLNRYKEDIALLKSYGAKAYRFSLSWSRIIDFSGAQASHVPGTFDPVNEKGVKFYRQFIDELLRAGITPCITLYHWDLPQALHDRYGGWLNKKVVDDFVHYAKICFNAFGDVVKHWITLNEPWCSSGLGYGYGTHAPGRSTKSCGGNTAVEPWIVGHHLILAHSYAVQYFRNHIAPSQGGTIGITLDSGGYQPYDDKPENIRAAQRAYDCRLGWFADPIYKGHYPAALKEILGDRLPQFTEQETSVVKGSSDFFGLNTYTTNLVEEGGTDELNGNVKTSFVRPDGTQLGTQAHVPWLQTCKPVSVRRSSASDWMTMMLIDPEGFRALLNYIWKTYNTPIYVTENGFAAKSDVVLSIPEVIHDVDRVDYYHGYTEALLQAIHTDGVPVKSYFAWSLLDNFEWADGYTTRFGVTYVDYDTQKRYPKDSAWFLKQWFDDHIDKA
;
A
#
# COMPACT_ATOMS: atom_id res chain seq x y z
N MET A 1 28.48 -17.92 -23.09
CA MET A 1 28.16 -16.89 -22.09
C MET A 1 26.65 -16.80 -22.06
N SER A 2 26.01 -17.06 -20.92
CA SER A 2 24.58 -16.77 -20.78
C SER A 2 24.40 -15.26 -20.76
N GLU A 3 23.55 -14.72 -21.62
CA GLU A 3 23.13 -13.33 -21.50
C GLU A 3 22.36 -13.19 -20.18
N THR A 4 22.84 -12.35 -19.28
CA THR A 4 22.11 -11.98 -18.06
C THR A 4 20.81 -11.33 -18.50
N LEU A 5 19.67 -11.83 -18.02
CA LEU A 5 18.36 -11.26 -18.33
C LEU A 5 18.28 -9.82 -17.79
N LYS A 6 17.65 -8.92 -18.57
CA LYS A 6 17.63 -7.47 -18.30
C LYS A 6 16.22 -6.90 -18.32
N LEU A 7 15.87 -6.24 -17.23
CA LEU A 7 14.71 -5.36 -17.16
C LEU A 7 14.86 -4.20 -18.16
N PRO A 8 13.77 -3.76 -18.80
CA PRO A 8 13.79 -2.62 -19.73
C PRO A 8 14.42 -1.36 -19.13
N ALA A 9 15.07 -0.55 -19.97
CA ALA A 9 15.69 0.71 -19.54
C ALA A 9 14.67 1.75 -19.01
N ASP A 10 13.37 1.60 -19.31
CA ASP A 10 12.27 2.40 -18.76
C ASP A 10 11.70 1.86 -17.43
N PHE A 11 12.26 0.78 -16.87
CA PHE A 11 11.76 0.14 -15.66
C PHE A 11 12.00 1.02 -14.41
N LEU A 12 10.91 1.35 -13.70
CA LEU A 12 10.97 2.23 -12.54
C LEU A 12 11.29 1.45 -11.26
N TYR A 13 12.56 1.44 -10.86
CA TYR A 13 12.99 1.04 -9.53
C TYR A 13 12.94 2.22 -8.54
N GLY A 14 12.39 1.98 -7.34
CA GLY A 14 12.30 2.98 -6.28
C GLY A 14 11.94 2.42 -4.90
N PHE A 15 11.51 3.32 -4.02
CA PHE A 15 11.00 3.02 -2.68
C PHE A 15 9.62 3.68 -2.46
N ALA A 16 8.83 3.11 -1.54
CA ALA A 16 7.48 3.57 -1.22
C ALA A 16 7.32 4.12 0.21
N THR A 17 6.21 4.86 0.45
CA THR A 17 5.68 5.25 1.77
C THR A 17 4.29 4.63 2.05
N GLY A 18 4.26 3.61 2.91
CA GLY A 18 3.14 2.93 3.58
C GLY A 18 3.12 1.40 3.40
N LYS A 19 2.50 0.71 4.39
CA LYS A 19 2.13 -0.73 4.51
C LYS A 19 1.57 -1.02 5.91
N ILE A 20 0.80 -2.09 6.08
CA ILE A 20 0.07 -2.55 7.28
C ILE A 20 0.69 -3.72 8.06
N SER A 21 0.44 -3.74 9.38
CA SER A 21 0.47 -4.89 10.30
C SER A 21 -0.91 -5.20 10.94
N SER A 22 -1.06 -6.28 11.71
CA SER A 22 -2.35 -6.62 12.34
C SER A 22 -2.29 -7.19 13.78
N LEU A 23 -3.43 -6.97 14.47
CA LEU A 23 -3.98 -7.62 15.68
C LEU A 23 -3.57 -7.18 17.12
N TRP A 24 -4.65 -6.91 17.90
CA TRP A 24 -4.88 -7.03 19.37
C TRP A 24 -4.58 -5.84 20.34
N PRO A 25 -5.50 -5.49 21.30
CA PRO A 25 -5.37 -4.32 22.19
C PRO A 25 -5.08 -4.62 23.68
N SER A 26 -4.51 -3.66 24.43
CA SER A 26 -4.67 -3.47 25.90
C SER A 26 -4.22 -2.05 26.36
N SER A 27 -4.26 -1.74 27.67
CA SER A 27 -4.63 -0.42 28.20
C SER A 27 -3.61 0.36 29.07
N ARG A 28 -3.36 1.65 28.73
CA ARG A 28 -3.36 2.86 29.63
C ARG A 28 -2.77 4.14 28.98
N LEU A 29 -3.41 5.30 29.26
CA LEU A 29 -2.94 6.72 29.29
C LEU A 29 -1.45 6.98 28.93
N ASP A 30 -1.03 7.88 28.02
CA ASP A 30 -1.49 9.26 27.74
C ASP A 30 -0.83 9.87 26.45
N THR A 31 -1.43 10.88 25.82
CA THR A 31 -0.92 11.84 24.77
C THR A 31 -0.41 11.42 23.33
N GLN A 32 -1.24 11.74 22.30
CA GLN A 32 -0.96 12.42 20.98
C GLN A 32 -0.40 11.71 19.66
N ARG A 33 -1.29 11.38 18.65
CA ARG A 33 -1.38 11.56 17.11
C ARG A 33 -0.29 11.11 16.03
N ASN A 34 -0.59 10.65 14.76
CA ASN A 34 0.39 10.33 13.60
C ASN A 34 0.31 9.00 12.65
N VAL A 35 0.19 8.95 11.26
CA VAL A 35 0.30 7.81 10.18
C VAL A 35 0.43 8.13 8.61
N ALA A 36 0.76 7.23 7.65
CA ALA A 36 0.88 7.47 6.15
C ALA A 36 1.83 8.56 5.57
N ALA A 37 1.32 9.66 5.01
CA ALA A 37 2.14 10.87 4.89
C ALA A 37 2.62 11.23 6.32
N TYR A 38 1.66 11.23 7.23
CA TYR A 38 1.83 11.35 8.68
C TYR A 38 2.57 10.08 9.32
N GLN A 39 3.07 9.07 8.53
CA GLN A 39 3.86 7.84 8.93
C GLN A 39 5.35 8.13 8.97
N ILE A 40 5.75 9.12 8.16
CA ILE A 40 7.11 9.60 8.00
C ILE A 40 7.21 11.10 8.28
N GLU A 41 6.24 11.91 7.84
CA GLU A 41 6.29 13.38 7.92
C GLU A 41 6.38 13.90 9.37
N GLY A 42 5.53 13.37 10.26
CA GLY A 42 5.27 13.95 11.57
C GLY A 42 4.71 15.38 11.49
N SER A 43 4.92 16.15 12.54
CA SER A 43 4.59 17.58 12.62
C SER A 43 3.10 17.86 12.34
N PRO A 44 2.18 17.45 13.25
CA PRO A 44 0.74 17.31 13.02
C PRO A 44 0.04 18.56 12.50
N SER A 45 0.42 19.72 13.05
CA SER A 45 -0.19 21.03 12.81
C SER A 45 0.75 22.00 12.07
N ALA A 46 1.94 21.54 11.70
CA ALA A 46 2.83 22.33 10.85
C ALA A 46 2.21 22.56 9.48
N VAL A 47 2.61 23.65 8.82
CA VAL A 47 2.14 23.98 7.47
C VAL A 47 0.59 24.08 7.39
N ASN A 48 -0.07 24.52 8.46
CA ASN A 48 -1.53 24.62 8.59
C ASN A 48 -2.30 23.28 8.40
N ARG A 49 -1.66 22.12 8.58
CA ARG A 49 -2.37 20.82 8.54
C ARG A 49 -3.42 20.73 9.65
N THR A 50 -4.58 20.18 9.30
CA THR A 50 -5.66 19.84 10.24
C THR A 50 -5.65 18.32 10.54
N PRO A 51 -6.38 17.83 11.57
CA PRO A 51 -6.39 16.40 11.87
C PRO A 51 -7.02 15.53 10.77
N SER A 52 -6.48 14.33 10.59
CA SER A 52 -7.08 13.17 9.91
C SER A 52 -7.78 12.23 10.91
N ILE A 53 -8.53 11.24 10.41
CA ILE A 53 -9.20 10.21 11.22
C ILE A 53 -8.25 9.42 12.12
N TRP A 54 -7.03 9.27 11.68
CA TRP A 54 -6.02 8.57 12.44
C TRP A 54 -5.45 9.44 13.56
N ASP A 55 -5.38 10.77 13.39
CA ASP A 55 -4.91 11.68 14.45
C ASP A 55 -5.74 11.49 15.71
N ILE A 56 -7.03 11.20 15.51
CA ILE A 56 -8.03 10.91 16.54
C ILE A 56 -8.00 9.43 16.95
N PHE A 57 -7.94 8.49 16.00
CA PHE A 57 -7.91 7.06 16.32
C PHE A 57 -6.72 6.69 17.22
N CYS A 58 -5.50 7.19 16.94
CA CYS A 58 -4.31 6.96 17.77
C CYS A 58 -4.40 7.58 19.18
N GLN A 59 -5.43 8.37 19.51
CA GLN A 59 -5.71 8.81 20.88
C GLN A 59 -6.57 7.79 21.66
N SER A 60 -7.11 6.79 20.97
CA SER A 60 -7.93 5.74 21.59
C SER A 60 -7.06 4.67 22.22
N GLU A 61 -7.44 4.21 23.42
CA GLU A 61 -6.71 3.19 24.15
C GLU A 61 -6.66 1.87 23.35
N GLY A 62 -5.45 1.32 23.16
CA GLY A 62 -5.23 0.10 22.37
C GLY A 62 -5.36 0.27 20.86
N ALA A 63 -5.39 1.51 20.34
CA ALA A 63 -5.31 1.78 18.89
C ALA A 63 -3.97 1.35 18.27
N THR A 64 -2.90 1.28 19.06
CA THR A 64 -1.57 0.80 18.68
C THR A 64 -0.96 -0.10 19.76
N LYS A 65 -0.10 -1.05 19.36
CA LYS A 65 0.54 -2.03 20.26
C LYS A 65 1.47 -1.40 21.30
N ASP A 66 2.18 -0.33 20.93
CA ASP A 66 3.11 0.40 21.80
C ASP A 66 2.49 1.67 22.43
N GLY A 67 1.21 1.94 22.17
CA GLY A 67 0.52 3.16 22.58
C GLY A 67 1.04 4.43 21.90
N LYS A 68 1.98 4.31 20.94
CA LYS A 68 2.57 5.44 20.23
C LYS A 68 1.78 5.78 18.98
N SER A 69 2.32 6.79 18.30
CA SER A 69 1.72 7.54 17.23
C SER A 69 2.83 8.12 16.35
N GLY A 70 2.57 8.40 15.08
CA GLY A 70 3.48 9.09 14.16
C GLY A 70 3.81 10.57 14.46
N ASP A 71 3.55 11.14 15.65
CA ASP A 71 3.52 12.61 15.82
C ASP A 71 4.85 13.28 15.45
N VAL A 72 5.91 12.55 15.76
CA VAL A 72 7.25 12.73 15.22
C VAL A 72 7.46 11.86 13.97
N ALA A 73 7.01 10.60 13.98
CA ALA A 73 7.24 9.64 12.89
C ALA A 73 8.74 9.46 12.62
N THR A 74 9.19 9.73 11.39
CA THR A 74 10.60 9.82 11.01
C THR A 74 11.04 11.28 10.79
N ASP A 75 10.23 12.24 11.22
CA ASP A 75 10.47 13.70 11.10
C ASP A 75 10.76 14.15 9.66
N SER A 76 10.26 13.40 8.66
CA SER A 76 10.56 13.62 7.25
C SER A 76 10.01 14.94 6.71
N LEU A 77 9.03 15.58 7.37
CA LEU A 77 8.62 16.94 7.00
C LEU A 77 9.76 17.95 7.16
N ASN A 78 10.60 17.77 8.18
CA ASN A 78 11.78 18.59 8.42
C ASN A 78 13.05 18.01 7.77
N ARG A 79 13.05 16.70 7.47
CA ARG A 79 14.25 15.92 7.07
C ARG A 79 14.22 15.32 5.67
N TYR A 80 13.21 15.62 4.84
CA TYR A 80 13.08 15.03 3.50
C TYR A 80 14.34 15.18 2.62
N LYS A 81 15.21 16.17 2.88
CA LYS A 81 16.50 16.32 2.16
C LYS A 81 17.51 15.23 2.52
N GLU A 82 17.51 14.76 3.77
CA GLU A 82 18.27 13.58 4.21
C GLU A 82 17.71 12.33 3.49
N ASP A 83 16.39 12.19 3.45
CA ASP A 83 15.70 11.05 2.83
C ASP A 83 15.90 11.01 1.30
N ILE A 84 15.89 12.17 0.61
CA ILE A 84 16.26 12.30 -0.81
C ILE A 84 17.72 11.92 -1.07
N ALA A 85 18.64 12.28 -0.17
CA ALA A 85 20.04 11.90 -0.30
C ALA A 85 20.22 10.37 -0.18
N LEU A 86 19.45 9.69 0.67
CA LEU A 86 19.40 8.23 0.77
C LEU A 86 18.82 7.58 -0.50
N LEU A 87 17.68 8.07 -1.00
CA LEU A 87 17.11 7.58 -2.28
C LEU A 87 18.14 7.62 -3.41
N LYS A 88 18.89 8.72 -3.51
CA LYS A 88 19.95 8.88 -4.50
C LYS A 88 21.13 7.94 -4.26
N SER A 89 21.55 7.72 -3.01
CA SER A 89 22.65 6.80 -2.70
C SER A 89 22.29 5.33 -2.98
N TYR A 90 21.02 4.98 -2.81
CA TYR A 90 20.45 3.65 -3.13
C TYR A 90 20.10 3.48 -4.62
N GLY A 91 20.43 4.44 -5.48
CA GLY A 91 20.23 4.34 -6.94
C GLY A 91 18.79 4.46 -7.43
N ALA A 92 17.83 4.80 -6.55
CA ALA A 92 16.42 4.91 -6.87
C ALA A 92 16.17 5.88 -8.04
N LYS A 93 15.33 5.47 -9.00
CA LYS A 93 14.90 6.30 -10.15
C LYS A 93 13.56 6.96 -9.91
N ALA A 94 12.74 6.39 -9.04
CA ALA A 94 11.45 6.94 -8.63
C ALA A 94 11.27 6.90 -7.11
N TYR A 95 10.40 7.75 -6.59
CA TYR A 95 9.94 7.70 -5.21
C TYR A 95 8.42 7.75 -5.17
N ARG A 96 7.81 6.73 -4.56
CA ARG A 96 6.37 6.65 -4.37
C ARG A 96 6.03 7.19 -2.98
N PHE A 97 5.31 8.30 -2.94
CA PHE A 97 4.88 8.92 -1.68
C PHE A 97 3.42 9.36 -1.74
N SER A 98 2.82 9.62 -0.58
CA SER A 98 1.46 10.15 -0.48
C SER A 98 1.43 11.64 -0.13
N LEU A 99 0.43 12.35 -0.63
CA LEU A 99 0.07 13.69 -0.16
C LEU A 99 -0.89 13.54 1.01
N SER A 100 -0.74 14.33 2.08
CA SER A 100 -1.78 14.37 3.10
C SER A 100 -2.93 15.28 2.68
N TRP A 101 -4.12 14.73 2.55
CA TRP A 101 -5.34 15.48 2.20
C TRP A 101 -5.59 16.60 3.21
N SER A 102 -5.47 16.27 4.49
CA SER A 102 -5.59 17.20 5.62
C SER A 102 -4.54 18.33 5.68
N ARG A 103 -3.47 18.23 4.88
CA ARG A 103 -2.44 19.27 4.67
C ARG A 103 -2.68 20.08 3.39
N ILE A 104 -3.34 19.53 2.37
CA ILE A 104 -3.65 20.23 1.10
C ILE A 104 -4.91 21.09 1.18
N ILE A 105 -5.92 20.69 1.96
CA ILE A 105 -7.19 21.40 2.13
C ILE A 105 -7.26 22.04 3.51
N ASP A 106 -7.75 23.28 3.59
CA ASP A 106 -7.91 24.02 4.83
C ASP A 106 -9.31 23.79 5.42
N PHE A 107 -9.38 22.92 6.43
CA PHE A 107 -10.60 22.64 7.20
C PHE A 107 -10.75 23.52 8.46
N SER A 108 -9.89 24.53 8.68
CA SER A 108 -9.91 25.33 9.92
C SER A 108 -11.16 26.19 10.10
N GLY A 109 -11.82 26.56 8.99
CA GLY A 109 -13.09 27.30 8.99
C GLY A 109 -14.36 26.45 9.08
N ALA A 110 -14.26 25.12 9.21
CA ALA A 110 -15.38 24.20 9.01
C ALA A 110 -16.38 24.11 10.19
N GLN A 111 -17.12 25.20 10.45
CA GLN A 111 -18.29 25.25 11.35
C GLN A 111 -19.55 25.68 10.57
N ALA A 112 -19.91 24.94 9.52
CA ALA A 112 -21.18 25.13 8.80
C ALA A 112 -21.64 23.85 8.10
N SER A 113 -22.96 23.71 7.95
CA SER A 113 -23.56 22.71 7.07
C SER A 113 -23.09 22.91 5.63
N HIS A 114 -22.42 21.90 5.05
CA HIS A 114 -21.93 21.93 3.69
C HIS A 114 -23.10 22.11 2.70
N VAL A 115 -23.15 23.27 2.04
CA VAL A 115 -24.10 23.55 0.96
C VAL A 115 -23.64 22.75 -0.26
N PRO A 116 -24.54 22.06 -1.01
CA PRO A 116 -24.14 21.33 -2.20
C PRO A 116 -23.38 22.23 -3.18
N GLY A 117 -22.15 21.82 -3.54
CA GLY A 117 -21.29 22.55 -4.47
C GLY A 117 -20.35 23.60 -3.85
N THR A 118 -20.37 23.81 -2.52
CA THR A 118 -19.35 24.63 -1.84
C THR A 118 -18.31 23.74 -1.17
N PHE A 119 -17.09 23.71 -1.70
CA PHE A 119 -15.98 22.93 -1.15
C PHE A 119 -15.11 23.72 -0.18
N ASP A 120 -14.42 23.02 0.72
CA ASP A 120 -13.40 23.62 1.59
C ASP A 120 -12.22 24.19 0.76
N PRO A 121 -11.64 25.33 1.17
CA PRO A 121 -10.60 26.02 0.42
C PRO A 121 -9.25 25.30 0.46
N VAL A 122 -8.36 25.66 -0.47
CA VAL A 122 -6.99 25.12 -0.53
C VAL A 122 -6.11 25.72 0.58
N ASN A 123 -5.28 24.87 1.21
CA ASN A 123 -4.19 25.31 2.06
C ASN A 123 -2.93 25.56 1.20
N GLU A 124 -2.76 26.80 0.74
CA GLU A 124 -1.64 27.24 -0.08
C GLU A 124 -0.26 26.91 0.52
N LYS A 125 -0.13 26.89 1.85
CA LYS A 125 1.14 26.51 2.51
C LYS A 125 1.45 25.03 2.29
N GLY A 126 0.44 24.17 2.39
CA GLY A 126 0.58 22.72 2.18
C GLY A 126 0.93 22.41 0.73
N VAL A 127 0.24 23.03 -0.22
CA VAL A 127 0.55 22.94 -1.66
C VAL A 127 2.00 23.37 -1.92
N LYS A 128 2.43 24.51 -1.37
CA LYS A 128 3.80 25.00 -1.51
C LYS A 128 4.85 24.03 -0.94
N PHE A 129 4.59 23.39 0.20
CA PHE A 129 5.49 22.40 0.78
C PHE A 129 5.68 21.20 -0.17
N TYR A 130 4.60 20.59 -0.64
CA TYR A 130 4.71 19.44 -1.55
C TYR A 130 5.34 19.82 -2.89
N ARG A 131 5.06 21.02 -3.42
CA ARG A 131 5.75 21.54 -4.61
C ARG A 131 7.26 21.59 -4.39
N GLN A 132 7.71 22.17 -3.29
CA GLN A 132 9.13 22.24 -2.95
C GLN A 132 9.77 20.86 -2.76
N PHE A 133 9.06 19.90 -2.18
CA PHE A 133 9.52 18.52 -2.05
C PHE A 133 9.68 17.82 -3.41
N ILE A 134 8.67 17.96 -4.29
CA ILE A 134 8.70 17.47 -5.67
C ILE A 134 9.87 18.09 -6.46
N ASP A 135 10.11 19.39 -6.31
CA ASP A 135 11.23 20.09 -6.97
C ASP A 135 12.61 19.64 -6.47
N GLU A 136 12.73 19.17 -5.23
CA GLU A 136 13.98 18.59 -4.69
C GLU A 136 14.18 17.15 -5.18
N LEU A 137 13.11 16.33 -5.28
CA LEU A 137 13.16 15.00 -5.91
C LEU A 137 13.61 15.08 -7.37
N LEU A 138 12.99 15.97 -8.16
CA LEU A 138 13.32 16.17 -9.56
C LEU A 138 14.75 16.67 -9.76
N ARG A 139 15.23 17.59 -8.90
CA ARG A 139 16.64 18.03 -8.88
C ARG A 139 17.63 16.93 -8.49
N ALA A 140 17.20 15.94 -7.71
CA ALA A 140 17.98 14.74 -7.40
C ALA A 140 18.01 13.71 -8.55
N GLY A 141 17.16 13.88 -9.58
CA GLY A 141 16.98 12.92 -10.68
C GLY A 141 15.99 11.79 -10.34
N ILE A 142 15.07 12.03 -9.41
CA ILE A 142 14.11 11.05 -8.90
C ILE A 142 12.70 11.43 -9.38
N THR A 143 12.05 10.52 -10.09
CA THR A 143 10.67 10.69 -10.59
C THR A 143 9.66 10.58 -9.44
N PRO A 144 8.78 11.59 -9.23
CA PRO A 144 7.71 11.51 -8.25
C PRO A 144 6.55 10.63 -8.73
N CYS A 145 6.19 9.63 -7.93
CA CYS A 145 4.99 8.80 -8.12
C CYS A 145 4.02 9.08 -6.97
N ILE A 146 2.95 9.84 -7.22
CA ILE A 146 2.12 10.41 -6.15
C ILE A 146 0.87 9.57 -5.90
N THR A 147 0.68 9.18 -4.64
CA THR A 147 -0.58 8.65 -4.10
C THR A 147 -1.41 9.79 -3.50
N LEU A 148 -2.64 9.99 -3.98
CA LEU A 148 -3.51 11.06 -3.47
C LEU A 148 -4.08 10.74 -2.09
N TYR A 149 -4.50 9.51 -1.83
CA TYR A 149 -5.09 9.10 -0.56
C TYR A 149 -4.43 7.83 -0.01
N HIS A 150 -3.95 7.93 1.22
CA HIS A 150 -3.33 6.81 1.93
C HIS A 150 -3.94 6.69 3.34
N TRP A 151 -5.25 6.45 3.37
CA TRP A 151 -6.08 6.21 4.55
C TRP A 151 -6.21 7.41 5.52
N ASP A 152 -5.68 8.58 5.16
CA ASP A 152 -5.56 9.78 5.99
C ASP A 152 -6.76 10.75 5.84
N LEU A 153 -7.99 10.21 5.79
CA LEU A 153 -9.21 11.01 5.61
C LEU A 153 -9.25 12.17 6.62
N PRO A 154 -9.47 13.43 6.20
CA PRO A 154 -9.58 14.55 7.12
C PRO A 154 -10.68 14.32 8.18
N GLN A 155 -10.35 14.52 9.47
CA GLN A 155 -11.29 14.32 10.57
C GLN A 155 -12.53 15.20 10.41
N ALA A 156 -12.37 16.42 9.89
CA ALA A 156 -13.47 17.33 9.62
C ALA A 156 -14.55 16.71 8.69
N LEU A 157 -14.17 15.87 7.73
CA LEU A 157 -15.13 15.16 6.86
C LEU A 157 -15.76 13.95 7.58
N HIS A 158 -15.03 13.32 8.51
CA HIS A 158 -15.57 12.30 9.39
C HIS A 158 -16.63 12.87 10.35
N ASP A 159 -16.32 13.97 11.04
CA ASP A 159 -17.23 14.65 11.98
C ASP A 159 -18.47 15.22 11.28
N ARG A 160 -18.29 15.79 10.07
CA ARG A 160 -19.34 16.47 9.32
C ARG A 160 -20.44 15.52 8.82
N TYR A 161 -20.11 14.30 8.42
CA TYR A 161 -21.08 13.37 7.83
C TYR A 161 -20.73 11.86 7.89
N GLY A 162 -19.68 11.46 8.61
CA GLY A 162 -19.22 10.06 8.73
C GLY A 162 -18.14 9.65 7.71
N GLY A 163 -17.57 10.57 6.95
CA GLY A 163 -16.49 10.27 6.01
C GLY A 163 -16.92 9.31 4.90
N TRP A 164 -16.18 8.22 4.73
CA TRP A 164 -16.45 7.21 3.70
C TRP A 164 -17.79 6.47 3.82
N LEU A 165 -18.52 6.62 4.93
CA LEU A 165 -19.89 6.12 5.05
C LEU A 165 -20.91 6.94 4.26
N ASN A 166 -20.55 8.15 3.82
CA ASN A 166 -21.45 9.06 3.12
C ASN A 166 -20.97 9.37 1.71
N LYS A 167 -21.83 9.20 0.71
CA LYS A 167 -21.51 9.38 -0.71
C LYS A 167 -20.93 10.76 -1.04
N LYS A 168 -21.24 11.82 -0.26
CA LYS A 168 -20.69 13.18 -0.42
C LYS A 168 -19.16 13.22 -0.45
N VAL A 169 -18.49 12.30 0.25
CA VAL A 169 -17.02 12.15 0.25
C VAL A 169 -16.42 12.00 -1.14
N VAL A 170 -17.20 11.48 -2.11
CA VAL A 170 -16.77 11.32 -3.51
C VAL A 170 -16.50 12.69 -4.13
N ASP A 171 -17.38 13.67 -3.92
CA ASP A 171 -17.24 15.02 -4.46
C ASP A 171 -16.08 15.77 -3.77
N ASP A 172 -15.95 15.64 -2.45
CA ASP A 172 -14.85 16.23 -1.67
C ASP A 172 -13.48 15.63 -2.08
N PHE A 173 -13.39 14.31 -2.30
CA PHE A 173 -12.16 13.67 -2.80
C PHE A 173 -11.84 14.12 -4.22
N VAL A 174 -12.84 14.22 -5.09
CA VAL A 174 -12.67 14.70 -6.47
C VAL A 174 -12.20 16.17 -6.49
N HIS A 175 -12.72 17.03 -5.62
CA HIS A 175 -12.22 18.41 -5.45
C HIS A 175 -10.76 18.44 -5.00
N TYR A 176 -10.40 17.65 -4.00
CA TYR A 176 -9.02 17.49 -3.54
C TYR A 176 -8.07 16.99 -4.65
N ALA A 177 -8.49 15.98 -5.42
CA ALA A 177 -7.74 15.47 -6.56
C ALA A 177 -7.52 16.54 -7.64
N LYS A 178 -8.55 17.33 -7.97
CA LYS A 178 -8.46 18.47 -8.90
C LYS A 178 -7.39 19.48 -8.46
N ILE A 179 -7.35 19.83 -7.18
CA ILE A 179 -6.33 20.75 -6.62
C ILE A 179 -4.93 20.16 -6.81
N CYS A 180 -4.73 18.89 -6.47
CA CYS A 180 -3.43 18.22 -6.62
C CYS A 180 -2.96 18.15 -8.07
N PHE A 181 -3.84 17.76 -9.00
CA PHE A 181 -3.49 17.70 -10.42
C PHE A 181 -3.11 19.07 -10.98
N ASN A 182 -3.89 20.12 -10.67
CA ASN A 182 -3.60 21.47 -11.15
C ASN A 182 -2.33 22.07 -10.53
N ALA A 183 -1.99 21.71 -9.29
CA ALA A 183 -0.83 22.24 -8.57
C ALA A 183 0.51 21.54 -8.92
N PHE A 184 0.48 20.27 -9.34
CA PHE A 184 1.69 19.46 -9.51
C PHE A 184 1.79 18.70 -10.85
N GLY A 185 0.71 18.59 -11.62
CA GLY A 185 0.67 17.78 -12.84
C GLY A 185 1.50 18.34 -13.99
N ASP A 186 1.96 19.59 -13.92
CA ASP A 186 2.97 20.16 -14.80
C ASP A 186 4.26 19.30 -14.82
N VAL A 187 4.67 18.75 -13.67
CA VAL A 187 5.84 17.86 -13.55
C VAL A 187 5.51 16.41 -13.15
N VAL A 188 4.43 16.16 -12.41
CA VAL A 188 4.08 14.80 -11.93
C VAL A 188 3.32 14.03 -13.01
N LYS A 189 3.89 12.91 -13.45
CA LYS A 189 3.35 12.08 -14.55
C LYS A 189 2.84 10.70 -14.12
N HIS A 190 2.99 10.33 -12.85
CA HIS A 190 2.50 9.07 -12.31
C HIS A 190 1.62 9.30 -11.09
N TRP A 191 0.33 9.05 -11.25
CA TRP A 191 -0.69 9.29 -10.23
C TRP A 191 -1.36 7.99 -9.79
N ILE A 192 -1.56 7.84 -8.49
CA ILE A 192 -2.31 6.76 -7.83
C ILE A 192 -3.40 7.45 -7.02
N THR A 193 -4.68 7.13 -7.23
CA THR A 193 -5.75 7.80 -6.47
C THR A 193 -5.80 7.31 -5.03
N LEU A 194 -5.80 5.98 -4.82
CA LEU A 194 -5.97 5.34 -3.51
C LEU A 194 -4.88 4.27 -3.32
N ASN A 195 -4.34 4.18 -2.11
CA ASN A 195 -3.64 2.98 -1.64
C ASN A 195 -4.62 2.01 -0.95
N GLU A 196 -4.50 0.72 -1.22
CA GLU A 196 -5.15 -0.40 -0.49
C GLU A 196 -6.58 -0.09 0.01
N PRO A 197 -7.55 0.11 -0.91
CA PRO A 197 -8.92 0.45 -0.52
C PRO A 197 -9.61 -0.70 0.26
N TRP A 198 -9.16 -1.95 0.11
CA TRP A 198 -9.57 -3.06 0.98
C TRP A 198 -9.21 -2.76 2.44
N CYS A 199 -8.02 -2.23 2.70
CA CYS A 199 -7.57 -1.92 4.04
C CYS A 199 -8.34 -0.76 4.68
N SER A 200 -8.63 0.30 3.91
CA SER A 200 -9.54 1.37 4.36
C SER A 200 -10.93 0.83 4.74
N SER A 201 -11.46 -0.12 3.96
CA SER A 201 -12.82 -0.66 4.16
C SER A 201 -12.86 -1.73 5.26
N GLY A 202 -12.10 -2.81 5.10
CA GLY A 202 -12.10 -3.99 5.97
C GLY A 202 -11.46 -3.71 7.33
N LEU A 203 -10.27 -3.10 7.39
CA LEU A 203 -9.61 -2.83 8.68
C LEU A 203 -10.23 -1.62 9.40
N GLY A 204 -10.64 -0.59 8.64
CA GLY A 204 -11.21 0.65 9.18
C GLY A 204 -12.66 0.55 9.67
N TYR A 205 -13.49 -0.23 8.96
CA TYR A 205 -14.95 -0.31 9.19
C TYR A 205 -15.47 -1.76 9.36
N GLY A 206 -14.63 -2.77 9.17
CA GLY A 206 -14.98 -4.18 9.33
C GLY A 206 -14.49 -4.75 10.65
N TYR A 207 -13.17 -4.90 10.79
CA TYR A 207 -12.53 -5.37 12.03
C TYR A 207 -12.36 -4.25 13.06
N GLY A 208 -12.31 -2.98 12.63
CA GLY A 208 -12.12 -1.81 13.50
C GLY A 208 -10.73 -1.70 14.11
N THR A 209 -9.72 -2.32 13.49
CA THR A 209 -8.32 -2.28 13.96
C THR A 209 -7.55 -1.08 13.39
N HIS A 210 -8.05 -0.46 12.32
CA HIS A 210 -7.52 0.77 11.73
C HIS A 210 -8.50 1.92 11.93
N ALA A 211 -8.06 3.17 11.79
CA ALA A 211 -8.98 4.30 11.84
C ALA A 211 -10.09 4.19 10.76
N PRO A 212 -11.35 4.58 11.08
CA PRO A 212 -11.81 5.22 12.31
C PRO A 212 -12.16 4.26 13.46
N GLY A 213 -11.75 3.00 13.41
CA GLY A 213 -11.92 2.02 14.51
C GLY A 213 -13.29 1.36 14.55
N ARG A 214 -13.99 1.30 13.42
CA ARG A 214 -15.40 0.89 13.36
C ARG A 214 -15.57 -0.59 13.06
N SER A 215 -16.46 -1.21 13.82
CA SER A 215 -16.89 -2.62 13.70
C SER A 215 -18.16 -2.84 14.54
N THR A 216 -18.79 -4.00 14.44
CA THR A 216 -19.89 -4.41 15.35
C THR A 216 -19.46 -4.50 16.82
N LYS A 217 -18.15 -4.49 17.13
CA LYS A 217 -17.62 -4.43 18.51
C LYS A 217 -17.45 -2.98 19.01
N SER A 218 -17.40 -2.01 18.11
CA SER A 218 -17.31 -0.58 18.42
C SER A 218 -18.70 0.05 18.62
N CYS A 219 -18.80 1.14 19.38
CA CYS A 219 -20.07 1.83 19.58
C CYS A 219 -20.62 2.39 18.25
N GLY A 220 -21.77 1.86 17.81
CA GLY A 220 -22.48 2.33 16.62
C GLY A 220 -21.87 1.93 15.28
N GLY A 221 -20.93 0.97 15.24
CA GLY A 221 -20.39 0.38 14.01
C GLY A 221 -21.14 -0.91 13.58
N ASN A 222 -21.09 -1.25 12.29
CA ASN A 222 -21.69 -2.47 11.74
C ASN A 222 -20.82 -3.14 10.66
N THR A 223 -20.07 -4.18 11.07
CA THR A 223 -19.18 -4.98 10.21
C THR A 223 -19.90 -5.63 9.02
N ALA A 224 -21.20 -5.94 9.14
CA ALA A 224 -21.95 -6.62 8.08
C ALA A 224 -22.33 -5.70 6.90
N VAL A 225 -22.20 -4.38 7.06
CA VAL A 225 -22.71 -3.37 6.10
C VAL A 225 -21.68 -2.28 5.77
N GLU A 226 -21.00 -1.72 6.77
CA GLU A 226 -20.15 -0.54 6.60
C GLU A 226 -18.95 -0.72 5.65
N PRO A 227 -18.19 -1.84 5.69
CA PRO A 227 -17.08 -2.05 4.75
C PRO A 227 -17.52 -1.97 3.30
N TRP A 228 -18.70 -2.51 2.98
CA TRP A 228 -19.23 -2.60 1.62
C TRP A 228 -19.67 -1.24 1.08
N ILE A 229 -20.26 -0.40 1.95
CA ILE A 229 -20.55 1.02 1.63
C ILE A 229 -19.26 1.80 1.39
N VAL A 230 -18.27 1.67 2.28
CA VAL A 230 -16.98 2.37 2.20
C VAL A 230 -16.22 1.97 0.93
N GLY A 231 -16.13 0.67 0.64
CA GLY A 231 -15.50 0.16 -0.57
C GLY A 231 -16.17 0.69 -1.84
N HIS A 232 -17.50 0.75 -1.87
CA HIS A 232 -18.23 1.30 -3.00
C HIS A 232 -17.93 2.80 -3.20
N HIS A 233 -17.94 3.62 -2.14
CA HIS A 233 -17.60 5.04 -2.23
C HIS A 233 -16.14 5.28 -2.63
N LEU A 234 -15.19 4.45 -2.17
CA LEU A 234 -13.79 4.50 -2.61
C LEU A 234 -13.66 4.24 -4.12
N ILE A 235 -14.35 3.22 -4.65
CA ILE A 235 -14.35 2.92 -6.09
C ILE A 235 -14.91 4.11 -6.90
N LEU A 236 -16.00 4.73 -6.46
CA LEU A 236 -16.56 5.92 -7.11
C LEU A 236 -15.57 7.11 -7.05
N ALA A 237 -14.96 7.37 -5.90
CA ALA A 237 -14.02 8.46 -5.68
C ALA A 237 -12.78 8.33 -6.58
N HIS A 238 -12.20 7.14 -6.68
CA HIS A 238 -11.16 6.80 -7.67
C HIS A 238 -11.62 7.12 -9.10
N SER A 239 -12.78 6.58 -9.49
CA SER A 239 -13.25 6.59 -10.88
C SER A 239 -13.58 8.00 -11.38
N TYR A 240 -14.24 8.83 -10.57
CA TYR A 240 -14.52 10.22 -10.91
C TYR A 240 -13.26 11.10 -10.92
N ALA A 241 -12.28 10.83 -10.04
CA ALA A 241 -10.99 11.53 -10.09
C ALA A 241 -10.21 11.20 -11.38
N VAL A 242 -10.23 9.94 -11.82
CA VAL A 242 -9.65 9.49 -13.09
C VAL A 242 -10.36 10.10 -14.29
N GLN A 243 -11.70 10.15 -14.27
CA GLN A 243 -12.46 10.80 -15.34
C GLN A 243 -12.08 12.28 -15.47
N TYR A 244 -11.95 13.00 -14.35
CA TYR A 244 -11.49 14.39 -14.41
C TYR A 244 -10.05 14.50 -14.95
N PHE A 245 -9.13 13.66 -14.46
CA PHE A 245 -7.75 13.62 -14.94
C PHE A 245 -7.68 13.42 -16.46
N ARG A 246 -8.34 12.39 -16.99
CA ARG A 246 -8.34 12.07 -18.43
C ARG A 246 -9.01 13.15 -19.29
N ASN A 247 -10.05 13.81 -18.78
CA ASN A 247 -10.79 14.83 -19.54
C ASN A 247 -10.13 16.22 -19.53
N HIS A 248 -9.40 16.58 -18.46
CA HIS A 248 -8.94 17.96 -18.24
C HIS A 248 -7.43 18.11 -18.03
N ILE A 249 -6.76 17.08 -17.50
CA ILE A 249 -5.34 17.15 -17.11
C ILE A 249 -4.47 16.46 -18.17
N ALA A 250 -4.69 15.17 -18.41
CA ALA A 250 -3.92 14.36 -19.36
C ALA A 250 -3.79 14.98 -20.78
N PRO A 251 -4.83 15.63 -21.37
CA PRO A 251 -4.73 16.22 -22.70
C PRO A 251 -3.74 17.39 -22.81
N SER A 252 -3.41 18.05 -21.69
CA SER A 252 -2.51 19.22 -21.65
C SER A 252 -1.19 18.94 -20.92
N GLN A 253 -1.18 18.03 -19.95
CA GLN A 253 -0.03 17.74 -19.09
C GLN A 253 0.52 16.32 -19.27
N GLY A 254 -0.20 15.42 -19.94
CA GLY A 254 0.15 14.00 -20.07
C GLY A 254 0.13 13.25 -18.72
N GLY A 255 0.89 12.16 -18.66
CA GLY A 255 0.95 11.28 -17.48
C GLY A 255 -0.13 10.20 -17.45
N THR A 256 0.02 9.28 -16.50
CA THR A 256 -0.87 8.13 -16.27
C THR A 256 -1.47 8.18 -14.88
N ILE A 257 -2.70 7.69 -14.73
CA ILE A 257 -3.40 7.57 -13.45
C ILE A 257 -3.93 6.16 -13.22
N GLY A 258 -3.90 5.71 -11.97
CA GLY A 258 -4.46 4.42 -11.60
C GLY A 258 -4.74 4.28 -10.10
N ILE A 259 -4.82 3.04 -9.66
CA ILE A 259 -5.05 2.65 -8.26
C ILE A 259 -4.02 1.61 -7.83
N THR A 260 -3.69 1.59 -6.53
CA THR A 260 -2.91 0.54 -5.92
C THR A 260 -3.81 -0.37 -5.09
N LEU A 261 -3.77 -1.66 -5.37
CA LEU A 261 -4.53 -2.71 -4.69
C LEU A 261 -3.59 -3.68 -3.98
N ASP A 262 -3.97 -4.11 -2.77
CA ASP A 262 -3.28 -5.14 -2.02
C ASP A 262 -3.77 -6.54 -2.36
N SER A 263 -2.83 -7.48 -2.57
CA SER A 263 -3.14 -8.91 -2.57
C SER A 263 -1.92 -9.73 -2.18
N GLY A 264 -2.15 -10.77 -1.38
CA GLY A 264 -1.23 -11.91 -1.37
C GLY A 264 -1.44 -12.79 -2.59
N GLY A 265 -0.55 -13.76 -2.79
CA GLY A 265 -0.93 -14.96 -3.52
C GLY A 265 -1.91 -15.79 -2.70
N TYR A 266 -2.88 -16.42 -3.36
CA TYR A 266 -3.75 -17.44 -2.77
C TYR A 266 -3.55 -18.75 -3.53
N GLN A 267 -3.03 -19.76 -2.83
CA GLN A 267 -2.86 -21.12 -3.33
C GLN A 267 -3.90 -22.01 -2.63
N PRO A 268 -4.50 -23.00 -3.32
CA PRO A 268 -5.33 -23.99 -2.62
C PRO A 268 -4.45 -24.80 -1.66
N TYR A 269 -4.98 -25.15 -0.50
CA TYR A 269 -4.26 -25.93 0.50
C TYR A 269 -3.88 -27.34 0.01
N ASP A 270 -4.74 -27.94 -0.80
CA ASP A 270 -4.51 -29.17 -1.54
C ASP A 270 -5.37 -29.20 -2.82
N ASP A 271 -5.23 -30.25 -3.64
CA ASP A 271 -5.91 -30.39 -4.94
C ASP A 271 -7.43 -30.64 -4.85
N LYS A 272 -8.06 -30.55 -3.66
CA LYS A 272 -9.51 -30.74 -3.53
C LYS A 272 -10.27 -29.63 -4.27
N PRO A 273 -11.32 -29.95 -5.06
CA PRO A 273 -12.08 -28.95 -5.83
C PRO A 273 -12.65 -27.80 -4.99
N GLU A 274 -13.03 -28.06 -3.73
CA GLU A 274 -13.47 -27.05 -2.77
C GLU A 274 -12.36 -26.06 -2.38
N ASN A 275 -11.13 -26.53 -2.14
CA ASN A 275 -10.01 -25.66 -1.79
C ASN A 275 -9.55 -24.82 -3.00
N ILE A 276 -9.65 -25.36 -4.21
CA ILE A 276 -9.45 -24.62 -5.47
C ILE A 276 -10.49 -23.50 -5.61
N ARG A 277 -11.78 -23.78 -5.35
CA ARG A 277 -12.83 -22.73 -5.35
C ARG A 277 -12.63 -21.72 -4.23
N ALA A 278 -12.22 -22.14 -3.04
CA ALA A 278 -11.92 -21.25 -1.92
C ALA A 278 -10.77 -20.29 -2.24
N ALA A 279 -9.68 -20.76 -2.85
CA ALA A 279 -8.59 -19.91 -3.30
C ALA A 279 -9.05 -18.83 -4.30
N GLN A 280 -9.95 -19.17 -5.24
CA GLN A 280 -10.55 -18.17 -6.14
C GLN A 280 -11.46 -17.19 -5.38
N ARG A 281 -12.28 -17.63 -4.42
CA ARG A 281 -13.09 -16.71 -3.59
C ARG A 281 -12.22 -15.76 -2.76
N ALA A 282 -11.06 -16.21 -2.29
CA ALA A 282 -10.11 -15.36 -1.57
C ALA A 282 -9.56 -14.25 -2.48
N TYR A 283 -9.20 -14.57 -3.74
CA TYR A 283 -8.87 -13.56 -4.74
C TYR A 283 -10.05 -12.61 -5.02
N ASP A 284 -11.25 -13.14 -5.21
CA ASP A 284 -12.45 -12.34 -5.49
C ASP A 284 -12.77 -11.35 -4.35
N CYS A 285 -12.61 -11.75 -3.09
CA CYS A 285 -12.94 -10.92 -1.93
C CYS A 285 -11.82 -9.94 -1.54
N ARG A 286 -10.55 -10.32 -1.74
CA ARG A 286 -9.40 -9.43 -1.47
C ARG A 286 -9.14 -8.45 -2.60
N LEU A 287 -8.86 -8.98 -3.79
CA LEU A 287 -8.42 -8.23 -4.95
C LEU A 287 -9.60 -7.87 -5.87
N GLY A 288 -10.43 -8.86 -6.19
CA GLY A 288 -11.56 -8.73 -7.12
C GLY A 288 -12.59 -7.70 -6.68
N TRP A 289 -12.78 -7.50 -5.38
CA TRP A 289 -13.70 -6.51 -4.80
C TRP A 289 -13.48 -5.11 -5.42
N PHE A 290 -12.23 -4.72 -5.62
CA PHE A 290 -11.86 -3.44 -6.21
C PHE A 290 -11.46 -3.57 -7.68
N ALA A 291 -10.73 -4.64 -8.04
CA ALA A 291 -10.23 -4.83 -9.39
C ALA A 291 -11.35 -5.15 -10.41
N ASP A 292 -12.32 -6.01 -10.11
CA ASP A 292 -13.37 -6.37 -11.07
C ASP A 292 -14.28 -5.17 -11.43
N PRO A 293 -14.70 -4.30 -10.50
CA PRO A 293 -15.34 -3.04 -10.86
C PRO A 293 -14.46 -2.20 -11.81
N ILE A 294 -13.21 -1.97 -11.45
CA ILE A 294 -12.31 -1.05 -12.17
C ILE A 294 -11.93 -1.56 -13.57
N TYR A 295 -11.73 -2.85 -13.76
CA TYR A 295 -11.28 -3.43 -15.04
C TYR A 295 -12.41 -4.10 -15.85
N LYS A 296 -13.44 -4.67 -15.20
CA LYS A 296 -14.53 -5.41 -15.86
C LYS A 296 -15.87 -4.65 -15.83
N GLY A 297 -16.08 -3.77 -14.86
CA GLY A 297 -17.28 -2.94 -14.69
C GLY A 297 -18.34 -3.50 -13.74
N HIS A 298 -18.01 -4.51 -12.93
CA HIS A 298 -18.95 -5.10 -11.97
C HIS A 298 -18.22 -5.75 -10.79
N TYR A 299 -18.87 -5.90 -9.65
CA TYR A 299 -18.33 -6.73 -8.56
C TYR A 299 -18.24 -8.23 -8.96
N PRO A 300 -17.31 -9.00 -8.36
CA PRO A 300 -17.21 -10.45 -8.54
C PRO A 300 -18.50 -11.20 -8.18
N ALA A 301 -18.67 -12.40 -8.74
CA ALA A 301 -19.82 -13.24 -8.43
C ALA A 301 -19.83 -13.72 -6.97
N ALA A 302 -18.66 -14.07 -6.40
CA ALA A 302 -18.55 -14.54 -5.03
C ALA A 302 -19.04 -13.50 -4.00
N LEU A 303 -18.74 -12.20 -4.20
CA LEU A 303 -19.27 -11.15 -3.31
C LEU A 303 -20.79 -11.02 -3.39
N LYS A 304 -21.39 -11.20 -4.58
CA LYS A 304 -22.86 -11.18 -4.72
C LYS A 304 -23.51 -12.36 -4.00
N GLU A 305 -22.90 -13.54 -4.06
CA GLU A 305 -23.35 -14.75 -3.36
C GLU A 305 -23.26 -14.60 -1.83
N ILE A 306 -22.16 -14.05 -1.31
CA ILE A 306 -21.93 -13.86 0.13
C ILE A 306 -22.84 -12.74 0.70
N LEU A 307 -23.03 -11.65 -0.03
CA LEU A 307 -23.60 -10.41 0.52
C LEU A 307 -25.07 -10.20 0.19
N GLY A 308 -25.55 -10.71 -0.96
CA GLY A 308 -26.88 -10.42 -1.48
C GLY A 308 -27.14 -8.91 -1.57
N ASP A 309 -28.28 -8.47 -1.05
CA ASP A 309 -28.72 -7.07 -1.06
C ASP A 309 -27.83 -6.11 -0.24
N ARG A 310 -26.87 -6.62 0.55
CA ARG A 310 -25.90 -5.79 1.28
C ARG A 310 -24.79 -5.21 0.39
N LEU A 311 -24.55 -5.81 -0.78
CA LEU A 311 -23.56 -5.31 -1.73
C LEU A 311 -24.13 -4.12 -2.51
N PRO A 312 -23.60 -2.89 -2.38
CA PRO A 312 -24.21 -1.73 -3.03
C PRO A 312 -24.06 -1.80 -4.56
N GLN A 313 -25.14 -1.49 -5.28
CA GLN A 313 -25.19 -1.57 -6.74
C GLN A 313 -24.74 -0.26 -7.39
N PHE A 314 -24.02 -0.35 -8.51
CA PHE A 314 -23.72 0.80 -9.35
C PHE A 314 -24.92 1.12 -10.23
N THR A 315 -25.24 2.41 -10.39
CA THR A 315 -26.10 2.89 -11.48
C THR A 315 -25.41 2.71 -12.84
N GLU A 316 -26.17 2.82 -13.94
CA GLU A 316 -25.60 2.82 -15.29
C GLU A 316 -24.56 3.93 -15.49
N GLN A 317 -24.85 5.13 -14.96
CA GLN A 317 -23.93 6.27 -14.99
C GLN A 317 -22.64 5.95 -14.26
N GLU A 318 -22.70 5.43 -13.03
CA GLU A 318 -21.49 5.06 -12.28
C GLU A 318 -20.71 3.95 -12.97
N THR A 319 -21.39 2.92 -13.49
CA THR A 319 -20.77 1.83 -14.25
C THR A 319 -19.96 2.35 -15.44
N SER A 320 -20.47 3.38 -16.14
CA SER A 320 -19.79 4.02 -17.28
C SER A 320 -18.51 4.78 -16.92
N VAL A 321 -18.37 5.19 -15.65
CA VAL A 321 -17.18 5.89 -15.13
C VAL A 321 -16.21 4.91 -14.46
N VAL A 322 -16.75 3.88 -13.78
CA VAL A 322 -15.99 2.87 -13.04
C VAL A 322 -15.26 1.91 -13.98
N LYS A 323 -15.87 1.48 -15.08
CA LYS A 323 -15.24 0.52 -16.00
C LYS A 323 -14.10 1.16 -16.79
N GLY A 324 -12.91 0.58 -16.67
CA GLY A 324 -11.68 1.02 -17.33
C GLY A 324 -11.01 2.22 -16.66
N SER A 325 -11.29 2.48 -15.37
CA SER A 325 -10.82 3.66 -14.63
C SER A 325 -9.36 3.61 -14.15
N SER A 326 -8.52 2.74 -14.70
CA SER A 326 -7.08 2.71 -14.39
C SER A 326 -6.25 2.51 -15.66
N ASP A 327 -5.15 3.26 -15.81
CA ASP A 327 -4.21 3.13 -16.94
C ASP A 327 -3.20 1.97 -16.71
N PHE A 328 -3.04 1.52 -15.47
CA PHE A 328 -2.12 0.47 -15.05
C PHE A 328 -2.66 -0.28 -13.82
N PHE A 329 -2.13 -1.47 -13.53
CA PHE A 329 -2.45 -2.24 -12.33
C PHE A 329 -1.42 -2.01 -11.23
N GLY A 330 -1.71 -1.14 -10.26
CA GLY A 330 -0.86 -0.97 -9.07
C GLY A 330 -1.05 -2.14 -8.10
N LEU A 331 0.04 -2.82 -7.75
CA LEU A 331 0.04 -3.98 -6.87
C LEU A 331 0.93 -3.76 -5.64
N ASN A 332 0.34 -3.88 -4.46
CA ASN A 332 1.07 -4.13 -3.22
C ASN A 332 0.99 -5.62 -2.90
N THR A 333 2.13 -6.26 -2.67
CA THR A 333 2.15 -7.69 -2.36
C THR A 333 3.36 -8.09 -1.52
N TYR A 334 3.18 -9.14 -0.71
CA TYR A 334 4.09 -9.41 0.41
C TYR A 334 4.26 -10.87 0.81
N THR A 335 3.24 -11.69 0.58
CA THR A 335 3.11 -13.05 1.14
C THR A 335 2.21 -13.89 0.23
N THR A 336 2.15 -15.19 0.46
CA THR A 336 1.18 -16.10 -0.14
C THR A 336 0.54 -16.94 0.96
N ASN A 337 -0.76 -17.14 0.89
CA ASN A 337 -1.52 -17.96 1.83
C ASN A 337 -1.94 -19.27 1.15
N LEU A 338 -1.91 -20.36 1.90
CA LEU A 338 -2.65 -21.57 1.59
C LEU A 338 -4.11 -21.36 2.03
N VAL A 339 -5.06 -21.78 1.21
CA VAL A 339 -6.50 -21.52 1.40
C VAL A 339 -7.29 -22.82 1.48
N GLU A 340 -8.05 -22.97 2.55
CA GLU A 340 -9.04 -24.04 2.71
C GLU A 340 -10.47 -23.50 2.65
N GLU A 341 -11.40 -24.37 2.24
CA GLU A 341 -12.84 -24.17 2.32
C GLU A 341 -13.35 -24.03 3.78
N GLY A 342 -14.41 -23.25 3.95
CA GLY A 342 -15.04 -22.94 5.23
C GLY A 342 -14.32 -21.82 5.98
N GLY A 343 -15.00 -21.28 6.99
CA GLY A 343 -14.63 -20.03 7.65
C GLY A 343 -15.89 -19.18 7.85
N THR A 344 -15.76 -18.04 8.52
CA THR A 344 -16.90 -17.15 8.83
C THR A 344 -16.59 -15.67 8.59
N ASP A 345 -15.47 -15.38 7.92
CA ASP A 345 -15.03 -14.02 7.64
C ASP A 345 -15.36 -13.65 6.19
N GLU A 346 -16.46 -12.92 6.02
CA GLU A 346 -16.96 -12.48 4.72
C GLU A 346 -15.95 -11.59 3.98
N LEU A 347 -15.14 -10.79 4.70
CA LEU A 347 -14.13 -9.90 4.12
C LEU A 347 -12.96 -10.67 3.47
N ASN A 348 -12.77 -11.93 3.86
CA ASN A 348 -11.81 -12.87 3.28
C ASN A 348 -12.49 -13.98 2.44
N GLY A 349 -13.81 -13.89 2.18
CA GLY A 349 -14.52 -14.83 1.30
C GLY A 349 -15.00 -16.13 1.95
N ASN A 350 -15.16 -16.14 3.28
CA ASN A 350 -15.52 -17.33 4.08
C ASN A 350 -14.56 -18.51 3.83
N VAL A 351 -13.26 -18.22 3.92
CA VAL A 351 -12.17 -19.20 3.80
C VAL A 351 -11.34 -19.25 5.08
N LYS A 352 -10.53 -20.29 5.23
CA LYS A 352 -9.40 -20.30 6.19
C LYS A 352 -8.11 -20.06 5.43
N THR A 353 -7.20 -19.32 6.05
CA THR A 353 -5.83 -19.13 5.56
C THR A 353 -4.81 -19.77 6.49
N SER A 354 -3.72 -20.27 5.92
CA SER A 354 -2.62 -20.91 6.64
C SER A 354 -1.29 -20.69 5.93
N PHE A 355 -0.20 -20.79 6.67
CA PHE A 355 1.16 -20.97 6.14
C PHE A 355 1.73 -22.37 6.42
N VAL A 356 0.93 -23.26 7.00
CA VAL A 356 1.30 -24.67 7.23
C VAL A 356 0.78 -25.50 6.07
N ARG A 357 1.67 -26.23 5.38
CA ARG A 357 1.33 -27.17 4.31
C ARG A 357 0.63 -28.43 4.86
N PRO A 358 -0.05 -29.22 4.00
CA PRO A 358 -0.65 -30.51 4.40
C PRO A 358 0.31 -31.51 5.08
N ASP A 359 1.62 -31.42 4.80
CA ASP A 359 2.66 -32.24 5.41
C ASP A 359 3.16 -31.72 6.79
N GLY A 360 2.60 -30.61 7.28
CA GLY A 360 2.99 -29.95 8.52
C GLY A 360 4.17 -28.98 8.38
N THR A 361 4.76 -28.81 7.19
CA THR A 361 5.88 -27.88 6.97
C THR A 361 5.42 -26.44 6.85
N GLN A 362 6.28 -25.51 7.24
CA GLN A 362 6.07 -24.07 7.10
C GLN A 362 6.33 -23.61 5.67
N LEU A 363 5.47 -22.73 5.13
CA LEU A 363 5.56 -22.21 3.76
C LEU A 363 6.97 -21.62 3.51
N GLY A 364 7.42 -20.78 4.44
CA GLY A 364 8.79 -20.27 4.49
C GLY A 364 9.14 -19.61 5.82
N THR A 365 9.98 -18.59 5.80
CA THR A 365 10.38 -17.82 6.99
C THR A 365 9.31 -16.80 7.35
N GLN A 366 8.77 -16.91 8.57
CA GLN A 366 7.79 -15.95 9.09
C GLN A 366 8.48 -14.65 9.53
N ALA A 367 7.93 -13.51 9.10
CA ALA A 367 8.35 -12.18 9.53
C ALA A 367 8.06 -11.90 11.01
N HIS A 368 8.49 -10.74 11.51
CA HIS A 368 8.12 -10.22 12.83
C HIS A 368 6.59 -10.24 13.04
N VAL A 369 5.84 -9.88 11.99
CA VAL A 369 4.38 -9.90 11.96
C VAL A 369 3.84 -11.31 11.61
N PRO A 370 2.73 -11.77 12.22
CA PRO A 370 2.27 -13.16 12.11
C PRO A 370 1.59 -13.51 10.78
N TRP A 371 1.16 -12.50 10.01
CA TRP A 371 0.43 -12.65 8.75
C TRP A 371 1.34 -12.60 7.51
N LEU A 372 2.67 -12.49 7.67
CA LEU A 372 3.63 -12.44 6.56
C LEU A 372 4.65 -13.58 6.68
N GLN A 373 4.76 -14.36 5.61
CA GLN A 373 5.72 -15.45 5.50
C GLN A 373 6.26 -15.53 4.08
N THR A 374 7.54 -15.90 3.92
CA THR A 374 8.11 -16.15 2.60
C THR A 374 7.54 -17.45 1.99
N CYS A 375 7.62 -17.61 0.66
CA CYS A 375 7.07 -18.80 -0.02
C CYS A 375 7.98 -20.04 0.07
N LYS A 376 9.25 -19.86 0.45
CA LYS A 376 10.27 -20.91 0.71
C LYS A 376 11.14 -20.49 1.90
N PRO A 377 11.65 -21.42 2.75
CA PRO A 377 12.51 -21.07 3.88
C PRO A 377 13.80 -20.35 3.45
N VAL A 378 14.20 -19.32 4.19
CA VAL A 378 15.45 -18.56 3.96
C VAL A 378 16.71 -19.42 4.21
N SER A 379 16.57 -20.56 4.90
CA SER A 379 17.68 -21.44 5.28
C SER A 379 18.13 -22.43 4.19
N VAL A 380 18.54 -21.94 3.01
CA VAL A 380 19.51 -22.66 2.17
C VAL A 380 20.88 -22.05 2.44
N ARG A 381 21.61 -22.62 3.41
CA ARG A 381 22.95 -22.14 3.79
C ARG A 381 23.85 -22.09 2.55
N ARG A 382 24.46 -20.93 2.28
CA ARG A 382 25.61 -20.78 1.37
C ARG A 382 26.73 -21.74 1.79
N SER A 383 26.81 -22.91 1.15
CA SER A 383 27.79 -23.96 1.49
C SER A 383 28.90 -24.12 0.44
N SER A 384 28.70 -23.65 -0.80
CA SER A 384 29.74 -23.56 -1.82
C SER A 384 29.37 -22.56 -2.92
N ALA A 385 30.36 -22.08 -3.68
CA ALA A 385 30.16 -21.24 -4.86
C ALA A 385 29.71 -22.02 -6.12
N SER A 386 29.39 -23.30 -5.98
CA SER A 386 29.09 -24.23 -7.09
C SER A 386 27.60 -24.57 -7.26
N ASP A 387 26.73 -24.08 -6.38
CA ASP A 387 25.32 -24.54 -6.26
C ASP A 387 24.32 -23.78 -7.15
N TRP A 388 24.75 -23.31 -8.32
CA TRP A 388 23.90 -22.56 -9.27
C TRP A 388 22.63 -23.33 -9.69
N MET A 389 22.70 -24.66 -9.76
CA MET A 389 21.56 -25.53 -10.06
C MET A 389 20.51 -25.54 -8.94
N THR A 390 20.94 -25.40 -7.68
CA THR A 390 20.06 -25.31 -6.50
C THR A 390 19.39 -23.92 -6.43
N MET A 391 20.08 -22.87 -6.91
CA MET A 391 19.51 -21.51 -6.96
C MET A 391 18.37 -21.38 -7.99
N MET A 392 18.40 -22.16 -9.10
CA MET A 392 17.28 -22.19 -10.05
C MET A 392 15.99 -22.85 -9.52
N LEU A 393 16.02 -23.44 -8.31
CA LEU A 393 14.83 -24.00 -7.64
C LEU A 393 14.18 -23.02 -6.64
N ILE A 394 14.78 -21.83 -6.44
CA ILE A 394 14.23 -20.75 -5.61
C ILE A 394 13.27 -19.89 -6.43
N ASP A 395 12.18 -20.50 -6.89
CA ASP A 395 10.98 -19.78 -7.34
C ASP A 395 10.10 -19.46 -6.11
N PRO A 396 9.89 -18.19 -5.73
CA PRO A 396 8.73 -17.80 -4.94
C PRO A 396 7.48 -17.88 -5.83
N GLU A 397 7.02 -19.12 -6.04
CA GLU A 397 5.87 -19.51 -6.85
C GLU A 397 4.67 -18.59 -6.59
N GLY A 398 4.44 -18.20 -5.34
CA GLY A 398 3.38 -17.30 -4.94
C GLY A 398 3.41 -15.90 -5.58
N PHE A 399 4.57 -15.25 -5.67
CA PHE A 399 4.67 -13.90 -6.28
C PHE A 399 4.62 -13.97 -7.80
N ARG A 400 5.37 -14.91 -8.41
CA ARG A 400 5.35 -15.14 -9.86
C ARG A 400 3.97 -15.57 -10.36
N ALA A 401 3.28 -16.45 -9.64
CA ALA A 401 1.91 -16.85 -9.94
C ALA A 401 0.90 -15.70 -9.76
N LEU A 402 1.07 -14.83 -8.75
CA LEU A 402 0.22 -13.65 -8.57
C LEU A 402 0.33 -12.68 -9.75
N LEU A 403 1.56 -12.37 -10.19
CA LEU A 403 1.81 -11.52 -11.37
C LEU A 403 1.15 -12.14 -12.63
N ASN A 404 1.31 -13.45 -12.82
CA ASN A 404 0.66 -14.21 -13.90
C ASN A 404 -0.86 -14.15 -13.83
N TYR A 405 -1.45 -14.34 -12.64
CA TYR A 405 -2.89 -14.30 -12.42
C TYR A 405 -3.46 -12.93 -12.76
N ILE A 406 -2.87 -11.85 -12.24
CA ILE A 406 -3.29 -10.48 -12.50
C ILE A 406 -3.24 -10.17 -13.99
N TRP A 407 -2.14 -10.52 -14.67
CA TRP A 407 -2.02 -10.30 -16.11
C TRP A 407 -3.05 -11.09 -16.91
N LYS A 408 -3.27 -12.37 -16.61
CA LYS A 408 -4.26 -13.22 -17.30
C LYS A 408 -5.71 -12.77 -17.04
N THR A 409 -6.01 -12.24 -15.86
CA THR A 409 -7.37 -11.82 -15.47
C THR A 409 -7.73 -10.41 -15.91
N TYR A 410 -6.77 -9.49 -15.96
CA TYR A 410 -7.02 -8.05 -16.21
C TYR A 410 -6.31 -7.46 -17.43
N ASN A 411 -5.36 -8.19 -18.05
CA ASN A 411 -4.65 -7.81 -19.28
C ASN A 411 -4.15 -6.34 -19.28
N THR A 412 -3.65 -5.89 -18.13
CA THR A 412 -3.19 -4.51 -17.87
C THR A 412 -1.76 -4.55 -17.32
N PRO A 413 -0.83 -3.68 -17.77
CA PRO A 413 0.54 -3.65 -17.26
C PRO A 413 0.62 -3.43 -15.75
N ILE A 414 1.50 -4.19 -15.09
CA ILE A 414 1.58 -4.24 -13.62
C ILE A 414 2.68 -3.30 -13.13
N TYR A 415 2.39 -2.54 -12.07
CA TYR A 415 3.32 -1.71 -11.35
C TYR A 415 3.38 -2.24 -9.92
N VAL A 416 4.49 -2.86 -9.52
CA VAL A 416 4.65 -3.35 -8.13
C VAL A 416 4.96 -2.14 -7.26
N THR A 417 3.94 -1.61 -6.61
CA THR A 417 3.96 -0.34 -5.88
C THR A 417 4.41 -0.44 -4.43
N GLU A 418 4.36 -1.65 -3.85
CA GLU A 418 5.00 -2.00 -2.58
C GLU A 418 5.36 -3.50 -2.55
N ASN A 419 6.57 -3.83 -2.09
CA ASN A 419 6.98 -5.19 -1.70
C ASN A 419 8.07 -5.14 -0.63
N GLY A 420 8.04 -6.01 0.40
CA GLY A 420 9.03 -5.97 1.48
C GLY A 420 8.69 -6.76 2.76
N PHE A 421 9.71 -6.93 3.60
CA PHE A 421 9.76 -7.86 4.75
C PHE A 421 10.15 -7.15 6.05
N ALA A 422 9.51 -7.54 7.17
CA ALA A 422 9.86 -7.07 8.51
C ALA A 422 10.63 -8.18 9.23
N ALA A 423 11.96 -8.10 9.21
CA ALA A 423 12.80 -9.12 9.81
C ALA A 423 12.68 -9.15 11.34
N LYS A 424 12.70 -10.34 11.94
CA LYS A 424 12.57 -10.53 13.40
C LYS A 424 13.75 -9.95 14.17
N SER A 425 14.93 -9.89 13.53
CA SER A 425 16.15 -9.26 14.02
C SER A 425 15.98 -7.78 14.37
N ASP A 426 15.13 -7.05 13.64
CA ASP A 426 15.17 -5.59 13.60
C ASP A 426 14.73 -4.91 14.91
N VAL A 427 14.09 -5.67 15.78
CA VAL A 427 13.51 -5.21 17.04
C VAL A 427 14.29 -5.69 18.28
N VAL A 428 15.32 -6.54 18.08
CA VAL A 428 16.11 -7.15 19.17
C VAL A 428 17.62 -6.86 19.09
N LEU A 429 18.14 -6.52 17.91
CA LEU A 429 19.58 -6.29 17.70
C LEU A 429 19.99 -4.83 17.94
N SER A 430 21.27 -4.61 18.27
CA SER A 430 21.84 -3.26 18.39
C SER A 430 22.11 -2.64 17.00
N ILE A 431 22.26 -1.32 16.90
CA ILE A 431 22.45 -0.63 15.61
C ILE A 431 23.60 -1.22 14.75
N PRO A 432 24.79 -1.54 15.29
CA PRO A 432 25.87 -2.18 14.51
C PRO A 432 25.54 -3.58 13.97
N GLU A 433 24.55 -4.27 14.54
CA GLU A 433 24.13 -5.61 14.13
C GLU A 433 22.89 -5.55 13.22
N VAL A 434 21.96 -4.64 13.50
CA VAL A 434 20.65 -4.52 12.82
C VAL A 434 20.75 -4.01 11.39
N ILE A 435 21.87 -3.37 11.04
CA ILE A 435 22.17 -2.98 9.66
C ILE A 435 22.53 -4.18 8.77
N HIS A 436 22.87 -5.34 9.35
CA HIS A 436 23.17 -6.57 8.62
C HIS A 436 21.92 -7.46 8.53
N ASP A 437 20.89 -6.97 7.83
CA ASP A 437 19.53 -7.50 7.80
C ASP A 437 19.32 -8.66 6.81
N VAL A 438 20.08 -9.75 7.01
CA VAL A 438 20.13 -10.93 6.12
C VAL A 438 18.76 -11.46 5.69
N ASP A 439 17.81 -11.62 6.62
CA ASP A 439 16.44 -12.09 6.32
C ASP A 439 15.73 -11.21 5.26
N ARG A 440 15.98 -9.90 5.25
CA ARG A 440 15.40 -8.95 4.29
C ARG A 440 16.15 -8.95 2.97
N VAL A 441 17.47 -9.12 2.99
CA VAL A 441 18.28 -9.35 1.77
C VAL A 441 17.79 -10.60 1.03
N ASP A 442 17.64 -11.72 1.73
CA ASP A 442 17.22 -13.00 1.15
C ASP A 442 15.76 -12.96 0.67
N TYR A 443 14.88 -12.22 1.37
CA TYR A 443 13.53 -11.93 0.88
C TYR A 443 13.57 -11.20 -0.46
N TYR A 444 14.30 -10.08 -0.54
CA TYR A 444 14.36 -9.28 -1.76
C TYR A 444 14.97 -10.07 -2.92
N HIS A 445 16.05 -10.82 -2.68
CA HIS A 445 16.63 -11.71 -3.68
C HIS A 445 15.59 -12.67 -4.27
N GLY A 446 14.79 -13.35 -3.44
CA GLY A 446 13.73 -14.23 -3.95
C GLY A 446 12.72 -13.48 -4.81
N TYR A 447 12.23 -12.33 -4.35
CA TYR A 447 11.19 -11.57 -5.06
C TYR A 447 11.70 -10.91 -6.35
N THR A 448 12.95 -10.46 -6.42
CA THR A 448 13.53 -9.90 -7.64
C THR A 448 13.81 -10.97 -8.70
N GLU A 449 14.21 -12.18 -8.30
CA GLU A 449 14.31 -13.31 -9.24
C GLU A 449 12.94 -13.74 -9.80
N ALA A 450 11.89 -13.82 -8.97
CA ALA A 450 10.52 -14.06 -9.45
C ALA A 450 10.02 -12.98 -10.42
N LEU A 451 10.33 -11.71 -10.14
CA LEU A 451 10.01 -10.58 -11.01
C LEU A 451 10.68 -10.74 -12.40
N LEU A 452 11.98 -11.05 -12.41
CA LEU A 452 12.76 -11.24 -13.63
C LEU A 452 12.21 -12.43 -14.45
N GLN A 453 11.88 -13.54 -13.80
CA GLN A 453 11.26 -14.71 -14.43
C GLN A 453 9.85 -14.40 -14.98
N ALA A 454 9.01 -13.68 -14.23
CA ALA A 454 7.67 -13.29 -14.70
C ALA A 454 7.73 -12.44 -15.98
N ILE A 455 8.70 -11.52 -16.05
CA ILE A 455 8.89 -10.65 -17.23
C ILE A 455 9.44 -11.45 -18.42
N HIS A 456 10.54 -12.19 -18.24
CA HIS A 456 11.26 -12.81 -19.36
C HIS A 456 10.76 -14.19 -19.76
N THR A 457 10.31 -15.01 -18.82
CA THR A 457 9.84 -16.39 -19.08
C THR A 457 8.35 -16.42 -19.35
N ASP A 458 7.55 -15.66 -18.61
CA ASP A 458 6.09 -15.69 -18.73
C ASP A 458 5.51 -14.54 -19.58
N GLY A 459 6.33 -13.55 -19.94
CA GLY A 459 5.92 -12.40 -20.75
C GLY A 459 4.99 -11.41 -20.01
N VAL A 460 5.01 -11.39 -18.68
CA VAL A 460 4.17 -10.49 -17.88
C VAL A 460 4.73 -9.06 -17.94
N PRO A 461 3.96 -8.06 -18.42
CA PRO A 461 4.44 -6.68 -18.57
C PRO A 461 4.45 -5.95 -17.22
N VAL A 462 5.45 -6.23 -16.39
CA VAL A 462 5.73 -5.46 -15.16
C VAL A 462 6.62 -4.27 -15.49
N LYS A 463 6.29 -3.08 -14.96
CA LYS A 463 6.91 -1.80 -15.31
C LYS A 463 7.60 -1.07 -14.16
N SER A 464 7.39 -1.50 -12.93
CA SER A 464 8.04 -0.91 -11.76
C SER A 464 8.21 -1.90 -10.63
N TYR A 465 9.15 -1.58 -9.73
CA TYR A 465 9.30 -2.24 -8.44
C TYR A 465 9.67 -1.20 -7.38
N PHE A 466 8.78 -1.00 -6.41
CA PHE A 466 8.97 -0.11 -5.28
C PHE A 466 9.14 -0.92 -3.99
N ALA A 467 10.34 -0.87 -3.42
CA ALA A 467 10.62 -1.54 -2.15
C ALA A 467 9.94 -0.81 -0.99
N TRP A 468 9.28 -1.59 -0.14
CA TRP A 468 8.71 -1.16 1.13
C TRP A 468 9.61 -1.59 2.29
N SER A 469 10.31 -0.68 2.98
CA SER A 469 10.26 0.79 2.93
C SER A 469 11.64 1.43 2.77
N LEU A 470 11.67 2.72 2.40
CA LEU A 470 12.91 3.51 2.47
C LEU A 470 13.44 3.55 3.91
N LEU A 471 12.56 3.84 4.87
CA LEU A 471 12.85 4.06 6.29
C LEU A 471 12.00 3.13 7.17
N ASP A 472 12.54 2.66 8.29
CA ASP A 472 11.71 2.20 9.41
C ASP A 472 10.77 3.35 9.84
N ASN A 473 9.49 3.07 10.07
CA ASN A 473 8.45 4.08 10.21
C ASN A 473 7.29 3.57 11.10
N PHE A 474 6.21 4.35 11.19
CA PHE A 474 5.04 4.02 12.00
C PHE A 474 4.12 2.96 11.33
N GLU A 475 4.24 1.69 11.71
CA GLU A 475 3.42 0.60 11.16
C GLU A 475 2.02 0.53 11.80
N TRP A 476 1.25 1.62 11.74
CA TRP A 476 -0.19 1.67 12.04
C TRP A 476 -0.55 1.08 13.41
N ALA A 477 -1.33 -0.01 13.43
CA ALA A 477 -1.73 -0.68 14.67
C ALA A 477 -0.56 -1.34 15.43
N ASP A 478 0.60 -1.57 14.81
CA ASP A 478 1.82 -2.00 15.52
C ASP A 478 2.64 -0.83 16.08
N GLY A 479 2.32 0.41 15.68
CA GLY A 479 3.14 1.57 15.99
C GLY A 479 4.57 1.37 15.51
N TYR A 480 5.56 1.54 16.38
CA TYR A 480 6.98 1.41 16.02
C TYR A 480 7.59 0.05 16.40
N THR A 481 6.77 -0.93 16.80
CA THR A 481 7.29 -2.28 17.10
C THR A 481 7.66 -3.06 15.85
N THR A 482 7.16 -2.68 14.67
CA THR A 482 7.41 -3.35 13.40
C THR A 482 8.28 -2.47 12.48
N ARG A 483 9.30 -3.07 11.86
CA ARG A 483 10.34 -2.36 11.08
C ARG A 483 10.48 -2.95 9.68
N PHE A 484 10.13 -2.17 8.66
CA PHE A 484 10.18 -2.57 7.24
C PHE A 484 11.30 -1.90 6.44
N GLY A 485 12.01 -0.93 7.02
CA GLY A 485 12.98 -0.10 6.32
C GLY A 485 14.19 -0.88 5.84
N VAL A 486 14.65 -0.54 4.64
CA VAL A 486 16.04 -0.75 4.23
C VAL A 486 17.00 0.25 4.90
N THR A 487 16.46 1.23 5.62
CA THR A 487 17.19 2.14 6.49
C THR A 487 16.63 2.05 7.90
N TYR A 488 17.48 1.76 8.88
CA TYR A 488 17.11 1.80 10.28
C TYR A 488 16.93 3.25 10.71
N VAL A 489 15.82 3.56 11.38
CA VAL A 489 15.60 4.84 12.06
C VAL A 489 15.72 4.62 13.56
N ASP A 490 16.69 5.30 14.15
CA ASP A 490 16.76 5.55 15.59
C ASP A 490 15.72 6.61 15.91
N TYR A 491 14.60 6.22 16.53
CA TYR A 491 13.47 7.12 16.77
C TYR A 491 13.74 8.16 17.86
N ASP A 492 14.75 7.94 18.73
CA ASP A 492 15.11 8.88 19.79
C ASP A 492 15.99 10.02 19.24
N THR A 493 16.90 9.72 18.31
CA THR A 493 17.79 10.72 17.69
C THR A 493 17.39 11.14 16.27
N GLN A 494 16.39 10.47 15.69
CA GLN A 494 15.93 10.59 14.29
C GLN A 494 17.03 10.30 13.25
N LYS A 495 18.13 9.64 13.65
CA LYS A 495 19.22 9.27 12.74
C LYS A 495 18.85 8.07 11.86
N ARG A 496 19.27 8.15 10.60
CA ARG A 496 19.15 7.10 9.60
C ARG A 496 20.45 6.30 9.48
N TYR A 497 20.34 4.98 9.48
CA TYR A 497 21.45 4.05 9.26
C TYR A 497 21.08 3.07 8.15
N PRO A 498 21.70 3.14 6.95
CA PRO A 498 21.46 2.21 5.86
C PRO A 498 21.69 0.75 6.28
N LYS A 499 20.79 -0.15 5.91
CA LYS A 499 20.93 -1.61 6.09
C LYS A 499 21.45 -2.26 4.79
N ASP A 500 21.97 -3.48 4.88
CA ASP A 500 22.52 -4.25 3.76
C ASP A 500 21.48 -4.47 2.65
N SER A 501 20.20 -4.60 2.98
CA SER A 501 19.10 -4.69 2.01
C SER A 501 18.98 -3.49 1.06
N ALA A 502 19.37 -2.27 1.49
CA ALA A 502 19.41 -1.10 0.61
C ALA A 502 20.48 -1.25 -0.47
N TRP A 503 21.66 -1.72 -0.08
CA TRP A 503 22.80 -1.93 -0.96
C TRP A 503 22.61 -3.13 -1.88
N PHE A 504 21.95 -4.20 -1.38
CA PHE A 504 21.53 -5.34 -2.19
C PHE A 504 20.60 -4.90 -3.32
N LEU A 505 19.50 -4.20 -3.01
CA LEU A 505 18.54 -3.76 -4.03
C LEU A 505 19.20 -2.83 -5.05
N LYS A 506 19.99 -1.85 -4.59
CA LYS A 506 20.78 -0.98 -5.47
C LYS A 506 21.62 -1.79 -6.45
N GLN A 507 22.44 -2.72 -5.95
CA GLN A 507 23.34 -3.51 -6.79
C GLN A 507 22.56 -4.40 -7.76
N TRP A 508 21.51 -5.09 -7.28
CA TRP A 508 20.69 -5.95 -8.13
C TRP A 508 20.02 -5.16 -9.26
N PHE A 509 19.44 -3.98 -8.99
CA PHE A 509 18.82 -3.17 -10.05
C PHE A 509 19.85 -2.49 -10.98
N ASP A 510 21.01 -2.05 -10.49
CA ASP A 510 22.11 -1.55 -11.34
C ASP A 510 22.67 -2.64 -12.28
N ASP A 511 22.63 -3.92 -11.84
CA ASP A 511 23.06 -5.09 -12.60
C ASP A 511 21.98 -5.69 -13.50
N HIS A 512 20.69 -5.42 -13.26
CA HIS A 512 19.57 -6.02 -14.01
C HIS A 512 18.73 -5.03 -14.82
N ILE A 513 18.85 -3.71 -14.66
CA ILE A 513 18.23 -2.75 -15.59
C ILE A 513 19.17 -2.50 -16.79
N ASP A 514 18.60 -2.47 -18.00
CA ASP A 514 19.33 -2.06 -19.20
C ASP A 514 19.77 -0.59 -19.14
N LYS A 515 21.01 -0.33 -19.53
CA LYS A 515 21.56 1.02 -19.60
C LYS A 515 21.23 1.60 -20.97
N ALA A 516 20.38 2.63 -20.98
CA ALA A 516 19.99 3.40 -22.16
C ALA A 516 21.18 4.07 -22.87
#